data_AF-A0A0C9UA97-F1
#
_entry.id   AF-A0A0C9UA97-F1
#
_cell.length_a   1.000
_cell.length_b   1.000
_cell.length_c   1.000
_cell.angle_alpha   90.00
_cell.angle_beta   90.00
_cell.angle_gamma   90.00
#
_symmetry.space_group_name_H-M   'P 1'
#
loop_
_entity.id
_entity.type
_entity.pdbx_description
1 polymer ?
#
loop_
_entity_poly.entity_id
_entity_poly.type
_entity_poly.pdbx_seq_one_letter_code
_entity_poly.pdbx_strand_id
1 'polypeptide(L)'
;MAPLASTTHHQLHPSLTFPHQAQMPGGRPKKYFTPEEARQAHLISKAAYRQRNLEEERAKSRCRSMKAARIARNIKKEPQTVESGTQKTAKKGSVLNSNKTSTKTAVKTKKVTFPRDIDLVEAMRQIWQRLFNTSSPPDLDLYFPQRYQAQVSAVKEHGWDEIRGIMNERKTLLEDCEEGRHLAEIALQRVYGKSGKALEKANKIKEDMEGFRKKISSLLSCEDEFEILVNGMGIAEYEHIHNVKGLSWQGR
;
A
#
# COMPACT_ATOMS: atom_id res chain seq x y z
N MET A 1 -100.29 -4.79 48.27
CA MET A 1 -100.66 -3.62 47.43
C MET A 1 -99.40 -2.84 47.11
N ALA A 2 -99.32 -2.19 45.95
CA ALA A 2 -98.29 -1.17 45.62
C ALA A 2 -98.78 0.22 46.13
N PRO A 3 -97.94 1.28 46.18
CA PRO A 3 -97.26 1.95 45.04
C PRO A 3 -95.71 1.78 45.09
N LEU A 4 -94.90 1.94 44.04
CA LEU A 4 -94.76 2.98 42.98
C LEU A 4 -94.21 4.35 43.46
N ALA A 5 -92.91 4.57 43.20
CA ALA A 5 -92.32 5.89 42.95
C ALA A 5 -91.03 5.70 42.10
N SER A 6 -90.86 6.49 41.03
CA SER A 6 -89.70 6.42 40.13
C SER A 6 -88.93 7.74 40.16
N THR A 7 -87.60 7.68 40.24
CA THR A 7 -86.73 8.84 39.95
C THR A 7 -85.53 8.41 39.12
N THR A 8 -85.44 8.94 37.91
CA THR A 8 -84.29 8.76 37.00
C THR A 8 -83.25 9.85 37.26
N HIS A 9 -81.96 9.53 37.23
CA HIS A 9 -80.93 10.56 37.06
C HIS A 9 -79.78 10.06 36.18
N HIS A 10 -79.41 10.86 35.18
CA HIS A 10 -78.18 10.66 34.40
C HIS A 10 -76.97 11.23 35.16
N GLN A 11 -75.76 10.72 34.93
CA GLN A 11 -74.82 11.18 33.87
C GLN A 11 -73.32 10.99 34.27
N LEU A 12 -72.45 11.02 33.24
CA LEU A 12 -70.99 11.23 33.25
C LEU A 12 -70.07 10.09 33.71
N HIS A 13 -69.24 9.62 32.76
CA HIS A 13 -68.06 8.79 33.00
C HIS A 13 -66.87 9.65 33.48
N PRO A 14 -66.11 9.20 34.49
CA PRO A 14 -64.73 9.64 34.71
C PRO A 14 -63.79 9.13 33.59
N SER A 15 -62.86 9.98 33.18
CA SER A 15 -61.91 9.71 32.08
C SER A 15 -60.79 8.74 32.45
N LEU A 16 -60.32 7.98 31.45
CA LEU A 16 -59.10 7.15 31.53
C LEU A 16 -57.85 8.04 31.63
N THR A 17 -57.30 8.19 32.83
CA THR A 17 -55.99 8.80 33.07
C THR A 17 -54.88 7.78 32.79
N PHE A 18 -54.24 7.87 31.62
CA PHE A 18 -53.02 7.13 31.35
C PHE A 18 -51.86 7.66 32.23
N PRO A 19 -51.19 6.81 33.03
CA PRO A 19 -50.02 7.23 33.80
C PRO A 19 -48.80 7.48 32.88
N HIS A 20 -47.83 8.25 33.40
CA HIS A 20 -46.67 8.73 32.65
C HIS A 20 -45.92 7.66 31.83
N GLN A 21 -45.51 8.04 30.61
CA GLN A 21 -44.42 7.35 29.91
C GLN A 21 -43.14 7.43 30.76
N ALA A 22 -42.57 6.28 31.12
CA ALA A 22 -41.30 6.22 31.83
C ALA A 22 -40.15 6.67 30.90
N GLN A 23 -39.53 7.81 31.23
CA GLN A 23 -38.43 8.38 30.45
C GLN A 23 -37.12 7.62 30.73
N MET A 24 -36.81 6.62 29.89
CA MET A 24 -35.67 5.71 30.06
C MET A 24 -34.32 6.45 30.17
N PRO A 25 -33.58 6.37 31.30
CA PRO A 25 -32.32 7.07 31.51
C PRO A 25 -31.13 6.33 30.86
N GLY A 26 -31.21 6.07 29.55
CA GLY A 26 -30.19 5.35 28.77
C GLY A 26 -29.34 6.22 27.84
N GLY A 27 -29.50 7.54 27.88
CA GLY A 27 -28.81 8.47 26.98
C GLY A 27 -27.31 8.60 27.29
N ARG A 28 -26.45 8.39 26.28
CA ARG A 28 -25.01 8.70 26.38
C ARG A 28 -24.85 10.21 26.69
N PRO A 29 -24.06 10.63 27.70
CA PRO A 29 -23.90 12.05 28.03
C PRO A 29 -23.49 12.90 26.82
N LYS A 30 -24.16 14.04 26.61
CA LYS A 30 -23.76 15.01 25.58
C LYS A 30 -22.37 15.55 25.95
N LYS A 31 -21.39 15.31 25.08
CA LYS A 31 -19.98 15.70 25.30
C LYS A 31 -19.75 17.22 25.31
N TYR A 32 -20.66 17.98 24.71
CA TYR A 32 -20.67 19.44 24.68
C TYR A 32 -22.11 19.91 24.93
N PHE A 33 -22.28 20.99 25.68
CA PHE A 33 -23.57 21.59 25.99
C PHE A 33 -24.13 22.39 24.81
N THR A 34 -23.25 23.03 24.03
CA THR A 34 -23.64 23.86 22.87
C THR A 34 -22.97 23.46 21.55
N PRO A 35 -23.55 23.79 20.38
CA PRO A 35 -22.90 23.58 19.08
C PRO A 35 -21.60 24.38 18.92
N GLU A 36 -21.53 25.58 19.50
CA GLU A 36 -20.36 26.47 19.35
C GLU A 36 -19.17 25.99 20.20
N GLU A 37 -19.43 25.47 21.39
CA GLU A 37 -18.46 24.75 22.22
C GLU A 37 -17.88 23.53 21.48
N ALA A 38 -18.75 22.72 20.85
CA ALA A 38 -18.32 21.57 20.04
C ALA A 38 -17.43 22.01 18.85
N ARG A 39 -17.76 23.14 18.22
CA ARG A 39 -16.98 23.76 17.14
C ARG A 39 -15.62 24.26 17.61
N GLN A 40 -15.55 24.95 18.75
CA GLN A 40 -14.30 25.40 19.36
C GLN A 40 -13.42 24.23 19.79
N ALA A 41 -13.98 23.22 20.47
CA ALA A 41 -13.26 22.01 20.85
C ALA A 41 -12.70 21.24 19.63
N HIS A 42 -13.45 21.18 18.52
CA HIS A 42 -12.95 20.62 17.27
C HIS A 42 -11.79 21.44 16.69
N LEU A 43 -11.88 22.78 16.67
CA LEU A 43 -10.81 23.65 16.18
C LEU A 43 -9.53 23.52 17.01
N ILE A 44 -9.63 23.51 18.34
CA ILE A 44 -8.51 23.33 19.27
C ILE A 44 -7.84 21.96 19.06
N SER A 45 -8.63 20.88 19.00
CA SER A 45 -8.12 19.53 18.74
C SER A 45 -7.40 19.43 17.37
N LYS A 46 -7.98 20.06 16.34
CA LYS A 46 -7.43 20.11 14.98
C LYS A 46 -6.13 20.92 14.90
N ALA A 47 -6.01 22.00 15.69
CA ALA A 47 -4.76 22.76 15.84
C ALA A 47 -3.69 21.94 16.57
N ALA A 48 -4.02 21.34 17.72
CA ALA A 48 -3.11 20.51 18.51
C ALA A 48 -2.66 19.22 17.77
N TYR A 49 -3.45 18.70 16.84
CA TYR A 49 -3.05 17.64 15.91
C TYR A 49 -2.06 18.15 14.87
N ARG A 50 -2.37 19.28 14.20
CA ARG A 50 -1.48 19.91 13.21
C ARG A 50 -0.14 20.33 13.79
N GLN A 51 -0.10 20.79 15.03
CA GLN A 51 1.14 21.21 15.70
C GLN A 51 2.05 20.03 16.03
N ARG A 52 1.50 18.90 16.49
CA ARG A 52 2.26 17.66 16.73
C ARG A 52 2.80 17.03 15.45
N ASN A 53 2.02 17.05 14.37
CA ASN A 53 2.38 16.36 13.12
C ASN A 53 3.00 17.31 12.07
N LEU A 54 3.37 18.53 12.45
CA LEU A 54 3.77 19.60 11.53
C LEU A 54 5.07 19.25 10.78
N GLU A 55 6.00 18.57 11.44
CA GLU A 55 7.26 18.13 10.84
C GLU A 55 7.10 16.88 9.98
N GLU A 56 6.17 15.98 10.33
CA GLU A 56 5.81 14.84 9.50
C GLU A 56 5.14 15.29 8.19
N GLU A 57 4.24 16.28 8.24
CA GLU A 57 3.65 16.89 7.05
C GLU A 57 4.68 17.69 6.24
N ARG A 58 5.63 18.40 6.88
CA ARG A 58 6.78 19.02 6.19
C ARG A 58 7.69 17.97 5.52
N ALA A 59 7.87 16.79 6.13
CA ALA A 59 8.66 15.70 5.56
C ALA A 59 7.95 15.06 4.34
N LYS A 60 6.65 14.75 4.47
CA LYS A 60 5.81 14.29 3.35
C LYS A 60 5.78 15.29 2.20
N SER A 61 5.66 16.59 2.51
CA SER A 61 5.69 17.68 1.53
C SER A 61 7.04 17.73 0.80
N ARG A 62 8.17 17.75 1.52
CA ARG A 62 9.52 17.70 0.93
C ARG A 62 9.71 16.47 0.04
N CYS A 63 9.31 15.28 0.50
CA CYS A 63 9.36 14.04 -0.29
C CYS A 63 8.54 14.12 -1.58
N ARG A 64 7.30 14.64 -1.53
CA ARG A 64 6.46 14.86 -2.74
C ARG A 64 7.12 15.84 -3.72
N SER A 65 7.64 16.96 -3.24
CA SER A 65 8.34 17.95 -4.07
C SER A 65 9.61 17.39 -4.70
N MET A 66 10.38 16.57 -3.97
CA MET A 66 11.56 15.87 -4.50
C MET A 66 11.17 14.86 -5.60
N LYS A 67 10.11 14.07 -5.39
CA LYS A 67 9.61 13.14 -6.42
C LYS A 67 9.13 13.89 -7.68
N ALA A 68 8.38 14.97 -7.53
CA ALA A 68 7.95 15.82 -8.65
C ALA A 68 9.14 16.44 -9.40
N ALA A 69 10.16 16.95 -8.68
CA ALA A 69 11.38 17.48 -9.29
C ALA A 69 12.21 16.41 -10.02
N ARG A 70 12.28 15.16 -9.51
CA ARG A 70 12.94 14.03 -10.19
C ARG A 70 12.21 13.66 -11.49
N ILE A 71 10.88 13.62 -11.48
CA ILE A 71 10.05 13.40 -12.68
C ILE A 71 10.30 14.50 -13.72
N ALA A 72 10.23 15.77 -13.33
CA ALA A 72 10.48 16.89 -14.24
C ALA A 72 11.91 16.90 -14.83
N ARG A 73 12.92 16.48 -14.06
CA ARG A 73 14.31 16.31 -14.54
C ARG A 73 14.45 15.16 -15.54
N ASN A 74 13.68 14.08 -15.38
CA ASN A 74 13.70 12.96 -16.33
C ASN A 74 13.00 13.33 -17.64
N ILE A 75 11.85 14.02 -17.59
CA ILE A 75 11.15 14.54 -18.78
C ILE A 75 12.05 15.53 -19.55
N LYS A 76 12.77 16.42 -18.85
CA LYS A 76 13.77 17.31 -19.48
C LYS A 76 15.03 16.61 -20.00
N LYS A 77 15.17 15.29 -19.84
CA LYS A 77 16.28 14.49 -20.38
C LYS A 77 15.92 13.66 -21.61
N GLU A 78 14.66 13.64 -22.04
CA GLU A 78 14.33 13.18 -23.39
C GLU A 78 14.75 14.29 -24.39
N PRO A 79 15.70 14.03 -25.30
CA PRO A 79 16.03 15.00 -26.33
C PRO A 79 14.85 15.09 -27.30
N GLN A 80 14.46 16.31 -27.67
CA GLN A 80 13.56 16.50 -28.81
C GLN A 80 14.23 15.90 -30.06
N THR A 81 13.62 14.87 -30.64
CA THR A 81 14.04 14.30 -31.92
C THR A 81 13.71 15.29 -33.02
N VAL A 82 14.65 16.21 -33.30
CA VAL A 82 14.50 17.21 -34.34
C VAL A 82 14.52 16.52 -35.70
N GLU A 83 13.47 16.71 -36.50
CA GLU A 83 13.43 16.22 -37.87
C GLU A 83 14.46 16.94 -38.74
N SER A 84 15.33 16.20 -39.44
CA SER A 84 16.23 16.82 -40.42
C SER A 84 16.80 15.84 -41.45
N GLY A 85 16.55 16.12 -42.74
CA GLY A 85 17.60 16.13 -43.77
C GLY A 85 18.05 14.79 -44.38
N THR A 86 17.34 14.32 -45.40
CA THR A 86 17.83 13.30 -46.34
C THR A 86 19.04 13.79 -47.15
N GLN A 87 20.14 13.02 -47.23
CA GLN A 87 20.73 12.50 -48.50
C GLN A 87 22.12 11.78 -48.39
N LYS A 88 22.21 10.60 -49.03
CA LYS A 88 23.31 10.00 -49.85
C LYS A 88 24.78 10.22 -49.40
N THR A 89 25.62 9.18 -49.29
CA THR A 89 26.13 8.35 -50.42
C THR A 89 26.40 6.86 -50.00
N ALA A 90 27.35 6.13 -50.63
CA ALA A 90 27.57 4.67 -50.46
C ALA A 90 28.94 4.15 -51.01
N LYS A 91 29.24 2.85 -50.78
CA LYS A 91 30.44 2.04 -51.18
C LYS A 91 31.63 2.11 -50.18
N LYS A 92 32.48 1.09 -49.95
CA LYS A 92 32.65 -0.26 -50.55
C LYS A 92 33.43 -1.21 -49.58
N GLY A 93 33.07 -2.52 -49.47
CA GLY A 93 33.86 -3.58 -48.76
C GLY A 93 33.76 -3.55 -47.21
N SER A 94 33.44 -4.59 -46.43
CA SER A 94 33.46 -6.07 -46.61
C SER A 94 34.88 -6.63 -46.79
N VAL A 95 35.44 -7.52 -45.96
CA VAL A 95 35.00 -8.27 -44.73
C VAL A 95 36.25 -8.53 -43.84
N LEU A 96 36.26 -9.12 -42.63
CA LEU A 96 35.30 -9.89 -41.81
C LEU A 96 34.87 -9.04 -40.56
N ASN A 97 34.45 -9.48 -39.36
CA ASN A 97 34.28 -10.80 -38.72
C ASN A 97 33.18 -10.81 -37.61
N SER A 98 33.01 -11.93 -36.90
CA SER A 98 31.93 -12.24 -35.96
C SER A 98 32.07 -11.65 -34.54
N ASN A 99 30.97 -11.10 -33.99
CA ASN A 99 30.18 -11.80 -32.96
C ASN A 99 28.87 -11.12 -32.51
N LYS A 100 27.90 -11.96 -32.12
CA LYS A 100 26.66 -11.72 -31.34
C LYS A 100 25.89 -10.40 -31.51
N THR A 101 24.78 -10.51 -32.23
CA THR A 101 23.59 -9.65 -32.13
C THR A 101 23.06 -9.55 -30.68
N SER A 102 23.16 -8.37 -30.07
CA SER A 102 22.35 -8.02 -28.89
C SER A 102 21.02 -7.43 -29.36
N THR A 103 20.09 -8.31 -29.72
CA THR A 103 18.72 -7.91 -30.08
C THR A 103 18.05 -7.35 -28.82
N LYS A 104 17.80 -6.03 -28.78
CA LYS A 104 17.02 -5.40 -27.71
C LYS A 104 15.55 -5.80 -27.82
N THR A 105 15.25 -7.02 -27.40
CA THR A 105 13.88 -7.52 -27.27
C THR A 105 13.18 -6.69 -26.20
N ALA A 106 12.34 -5.75 -26.63
CA ALA A 106 11.51 -4.98 -25.71
C ALA A 106 10.63 -5.96 -24.92
N VAL A 107 10.90 -6.10 -23.62
CA VAL A 107 10.15 -6.98 -22.72
C VAL A 107 8.75 -6.41 -22.59
N LYS A 108 7.83 -6.91 -23.43
CA LYS A 108 6.40 -6.70 -23.25
C LYS A 108 6.03 -7.37 -21.93
N THR A 109 5.86 -6.56 -20.89
CA THR A 109 5.28 -6.99 -19.62
C THR A 109 3.93 -7.65 -19.90
N LYS A 110 3.92 -8.98 -19.88
CA LYS A 110 2.69 -9.76 -20.07
C LYS A 110 1.80 -9.48 -18.87
N LYS A 111 0.68 -8.78 -19.07
CA LYS A 111 -0.37 -8.71 -18.05
C LYS A 111 -0.74 -10.14 -17.65
N VAL A 112 -0.51 -10.48 -16.38
CA VAL A 112 -0.72 -11.85 -15.89
C VAL A 112 -2.21 -12.06 -15.65
N THR A 113 -2.91 -12.43 -16.72
CA THR A 113 -4.33 -12.79 -16.66
C THR A 113 -4.50 -14.15 -15.99
N PHE A 114 -4.71 -14.16 -14.67
CA PHE A 114 -4.98 -15.39 -13.95
C PHE A 114 -6.37 -15.97 -14.28
N PRO A 115 -6.52 -17.30 -14.39
CA PRO A 115 -7.82 -17.95 -14.45
C PRO A 115 -8.67 -17.63 -13.22
N ARG A 116 -9.99 -17.49 -13.41
CA ARG A 116 -10.93 -17.15 -12.32
C ARG A 116 -10.89 -18.15 -11.16
N ASP A 117 -10.52 -19.39 -11.45
CA ASP A 117 -10.53 -20.54 -10.54
C ASP A 117 -9.14 -20.96 -10.04
N ILE A 118 -8.11 -20.11 -10.23
CA ILE A 118 -6.74 -20.35 -9.75
C ILE A 118 -6.66 -20.67 -8.24
N ASP A 119 -5.80 -21.60 -7.85
CA ASP A 119 -5.43 -21.74 -6.43
C ASP A 119 -4.52 -20.59 -6.01
N LEU A 120 -5.03 -19.72 -5.14
CA LEU A 120 -4.34 -18.52 -4.66
C LEU A 120 -3.18 -18.85 -3.71
N VAL A 121 -3.29 -19.95 -2.96
CA VAL A 121 -2.24 -20.41 -2.05
C VAL A 121 -1.09 -21.00 -2.86
N GLU A 122 -1.40 -21.77 -3.90
CA GLU A 122 -0.40 -22.29 -4.84
C GLU A 122 0.29 -21.17 -5.62
N ALA A 123 -0.46 -20.20 -6.15
CA ALA A 123 0.12 -19.05 -6.85
C ALA A 123 1.06 -18.23 -5.95
N MET A 124 0.67 -17.96 -4.70
CA MET A 124 1.55 -17.34 -3.70
C MET A 124 2.82 -18.17 -3.46
N ARG A 125 2.69 -19.50 -3.30
CA ARG A 125 3.81 -20.43 -3.11
C ARG A 125 4.81 -20.36 -4.27
N GLN A 126 4.33 -20.30 -5.51
CA GLN A 126 5.16 -20.19 -6.70
C GLN A 126 5.84 -18.82 -6.87
N ILE A 127 5.27 -17.75 -6.32
CA ILE A 127 5.94 -16.45 -6.26
C ILE A 127 7.07 -16.46 -5.21
N TRP A 128 6.83 -17.01 -4.01
CA TRP A 128 7.91 -17.16 -3.02
C TRP A 128 9.04 -18.05 -3.53
N GLN A 129 8.72 -19.14 -4.23
CA GLN A 129 9.73 -20.02 -4.81
C GLN A 129 10.60 -19.28 -5.85
N ARG A 130 10.02 -18.37 -6.65
CA ARG A 130 10.78 -17.51 -7.59
C ARG A 130 11.68 -16.48 -6.88
N LEU A 131 11.21 -15.90 -5.77
CA LEU A 131 11.88 -14.77 -5.10
C LEU A 131 12.97 -15.18 -4.09
N PHE A 132 12.83 -16.35 -3.47
CA PHE A 132 13.66 -16.81 -2.33
C PHE A 132 14.10 -18.27 -2.43
N ASN A 133 13.70 -19.01 -3.47
CA ASN A 133 13.83 -20.47 -3.55
C ASN A 133 13.12 -21.23 -2.41
N THR A 134 12.16 -20.59 -1.72
CA THR A 134 11.36 -21.19 -0.63
C THR A 134 9.87 -21.16 -0.95
N SER A 135 9.15 -22.21 -0.56
CA SER A 135 7.68 -22.27 -0.67
C SER A 135 6.96 -21.38 0.35
N SER A 136 7.62 -21.07 1.48
CA SER A 136 7.14 -20.19 2.53
C SER A 136 7.57 -18.73 2.32
N PRO A 137 6.81 -17.74 2.83
CA PRO A 137 7.29 -16.37 2.95
C PRO A 137 8.56 -16.31 3.82
N PRO A 138 9.49 -15.38 3.55
CA PRO A 138 10.58 -15.10 4.48
C PRO A 138 10.04 -14.51 5.79
N ASP A 139 10.80 -14.74 6.86
CA ASP A 139 10.81 -13.88 8.03
C ASP A 139 11.49 -12.56 7.66
N LEU A 140 10.78 -11.45 7.80
CA LEU A 140 11.29 -10.14 7.39
C LEU A 140 12.22 -9.53 8.45
N ASP A 141 12.02 -9.88 9.72
CA ASP A 141 12.79 -9.34 10.84
C ASP A 141 14.21 -9.94 10.86
N LEU A 142 14.38 -11.16 10.33
CA LEU A 142 15.67 -11.78 10.04
C LEU A 142 16.22 -11.39 8.65
N TYR A 143 15.37 -11.33 7.62
CA TYR A 143 15.81 -11.05 6.25
C TYR A 143 16.40 -9.64 6.09
N PHE A 144 15.76 -8.59 6.60
CA PHE A 144 16.22 -7.22 6.31
C PHE A 144 17.61 -6.91 6.92
N PRO A 145 17.94 -7.27 8.17
CA PRO A 145 19.30 -7.11 8.70
C PRO A 145 20.36 -7.89 7.92
N GLN A 146 20.07 -9.13 7.49
CA GLN A 146 20.96 -9.93 6.65
C GLN A 146 21.16 -9.30 5.27
N ARG A 147 20.08 -8.81 4.65
CA ARG A 147 20.10 -8.13 3.35
C ARG A 147 20.93 -6.84 3.42
N TYR A 148 20.74 -6.03 4.47
CA TYR A 148 21.54 -4.84 4.75
C TYR A 148 23.04 -5.17 4.84
N GLN A 149 23.42 -6.14 5.67
CA GLN A 149 24.83 -6.54 5.83
C GLN A 149 25.45 -7.00 4.50
N ALA A 150 24.72 -7.81 3.72
CA ALA A 150 25.18 -8.27 2.41
C ALA A 150 25.33 -7.11 1.40
N GLN A 151 24.36 -6.18 1.32
CA GLN A 151 24.43 -5.05 0.40
C GLN A 151 25.56 -4.07 0.75
N VAL A 152 25.73 -3.74 2.03
CA VAL A 152 26.78 -2.82 2.49
C VAL A 152 28.17 -3.40 2.23
N SER A 153 28.37 -4.68 2.54
CA SER A 153 29.64 -5.37 2.24
C SER A 153 29.93 -5.40 0.74
N ALA A 154 28.95 -5.81 -0.07
CA ALA A 154 29.12 -5.90 -1.52
C ALA A 154 29.41 -4.54 -2.19
N VAL A 155 28.79 -3.44 -1.72
CA VAL A 155 29.10 -2.08 -2.22
C VAL A 155 30.47 -1.57 -1.75
N LYS A 156 30.98 -2.06 -0.61
CA LYS A 156 32.36 -1.75 -0.15
C LYS A 156 33.43 -2.55 -0.89
N GLU A 157 33.11 -3.77 -1.32
CA GLU A 157 34.03 -4.68 -2.02
C GLU A 157 34.09 -4.39 -3.53
N HIS A 158 32.93 -4.24 -4.18
CA HIS A 158 32.82 -4.11 -5.65
C HIS A 158 32.43 -2.70 -6.12
N GLY A 159 32.07 -1.80 -5.21
CA GLY A 159 31.56 -0.46 -5.55
C GLY A 159 30.08 -0.46 -5.98
N TRP A 160 29.50 0.74 -6.05
CA TRP A 160 28.06 0.88 -6.31
C TRP A 160 27.66 0.53 -7.76
N ASP A 161 28.48 0.84 -8.76
CA ASP A 161 28.11 0.65 -10.17
C ASP A 161 27.95 -0.83 -10.57
N GLU A 162 28.72 -1.75 -9.98
CA GLU A 162 28.58 -3.19 -10.20
C GLU A 162 27.33 -3.74 -9.50
N ILE A 163 27.16 -3.44 -8.21
CA ILE A 163 26.02 -3.92 -7.40
C ILE A 163 24.67 -3.38 -7.88
N ARG A 164 24.64 -2.20 -8.51
CA ARG A 164 23.43 -1.63 -9.12
C ARG A 164 22.80 -2.56 -10.16
N GLY A 165 23.59 -3.33 -10.91
CA GLY A 165 23.07 -4.30 -11.88
C GLY A 165 22.24 -5.40 -11.21
N ILE A 166 22.85 -6.08 -10.24
CA ILE A 166 22.23 -7.16 -9.44
C ILE A 166 20.99 -6.66 -8.69
N MET A 167 21.03 -5.43 -8.18
CA MET A 167 19.87 -4.80 -7.54
C MET A 167 18.73 -4.50 -8.50
N ASN A 168 19.02 -4.01 -9.71
CA ASN A 168 17.99 -3.78 -10.72
C ASN A 168 17.31 -5.09 -11.14
N GLU A 169 18.06 -6.18 -11.32
CA GLU A 169 17.48 -7.50 -11.61
C GLU A 169 16.55 -7.99 -10.48
N ARG A 170 16.98 -7.87 -9.21
CA ARG A 170 16.16 -8.21 -8.04
C ARG A 170 14.90 -7.33 -7.94
N LYS A 171 15.03 -6.05 -8.25
CA LYS A 171 13.93 -5.07 -8.26
C LYS A 171 12.93 -5.39 -9.37
N THR A 172 13.37 -5.67 -10.60
CA THR A 172 12.49 -6.13 -11.69
C THR A 172 11.78 -7.43 -11.33
N LEU A 173 12.45 -8.39 -10.68
CA LEU A 173 11.80 -9.62 -10.20
C LEU A 173 10.70 -9.35 -9.15
N LEU A 174 10.90 -8.36 -8.26
CA LEU A 174 9.88 -7.91 -7.29
C LEU A 174 8.77 -7.08 -7.93
N GLU A 175 9.05 -6.34 -9.00
CA GLU A 175 8.07 -5.57 -9.78
C GLU A 175 7.20 -6.49 -10.65
N ASP A 176 7.78 -7.49 -11.32
CA ASP A 176 7.06 -8.55 -12.06
C ASP A 176 6.12 -9.36 -11.14
N CYS A 177 6.36 -9.36 -9.83
CA CYS A 177 5.42 -9.84 -8.82
C CYS A 177 4.19 -8.92 -8.60
N GLU A 178 3.86 -8.05 -9.56
CA GLU A 178 2.52 -7.43 -9.73
C GLU A 178 1.38 -8.44 -9.58
N GLU A 179 1.65 -9.71 -9.93
CA GLU A 179 0.84 -10.88 -9.62
C GLU A 179 0.22 -10.84 -8.20
N GLY A 180 0.98 -10.44 -7.17
CA GLY A 180 0.50 -10.37 -5.79
C GLY A 180 -0.57 -9.30 -5.53
N ARG A 181 -0.70 -8.28 -6.38
CA ARG A 181 -1.86 -7.38 -6.35
C ARG A 181 -3.10 -8.07 -6.93
N HIS A 182 -2.93 -8.71 -8.09
CA HIS A 182 -3.99 -9.44 -8.78
C HIS A 182 -4.54 -10.60 -7.92
N LEU A 183 -3.68 -11.36 -7.21
CA LEU A 183 -4.12 -12.41 -6.28
C LEU A 183 -4.98 -11.85 -5.13
N ALA A 184 -4.62 -10.70 -4.56
CA ALA A 184 -5.41 -10.04 -3.53
C ALA A 184 -6.76 -9.50 -4.05
N GLU A 185 -6.79 -9.00 -5.28
CA GLU A 185 -8.02 -8.55 -5.95
C GLU A 185 -8.96 -9.73 -6.28
N ILE A 186 -8.42 -10.85 -6.77
CA ILE A 186 -9.18 -12.10 -6.98
C ILE A 186 -9.69 -12.66 -5.65
N ALA A 187 -8.89 -12.60 -4.59
CA ALA A 187 -9.31 -13.02 -3.25
C ALA A 187 -10.49 -12.18 -2.73
N LEU A 188 -10.43 -10.85 -2.89
CA LEU A 188 -11.54 -9.94 -2.58
C LEU A 188 -12.79 -10.25 -3.44
N GLN A 189 -12.63 -10.46 -4.75
CA GLN A 189 -13.75 -10.86 -5.61
C GLN A 189 -14.41 -12.17 -5.15
N ARG A 190 -13.62 -13.10 -4.61
CA ARG A 190 -14.10 -14.37 -4.04
C ARG A 190 -14.78 -14.25 -2.67
N VAL A 191 -14.90 -13.06 -2.07
CA VAL A 191 -15.67 -12.82 -0.83
C VAL A 191 -17.14 -12.53 -1.13
N TYR A 192 -17.45 -11.85 -2.25
CA TYR A 192 -18.82 -11.44 -2.58
C TYR A 192 -19.76 -12.65 -2.76
N GLY A 193 -21.00 -12.50 -2.29
CA GLY A 193 -22.06 -13.52 -2.38
C GLY A 193 -21.92 -14.70 -1.41
N LYS A 194 -20.90 -14.74 -0.53
CA LYS A 194 -20.73 -15.80 0.47
C LYS A 194 -21.29 -15.43 1.83
N SER A 195 -21.65 -16.44 2.62
CA SER A 195 -22.14 -16.33 3.99
C SER A 195 -21.58 -17.45 4.89
N GLY A 196 -21.67 -17.25 6.22
CA GLY A 196 -21.26 -18.24 7.24
C GLY A 196 -19.85 -18.80 7.04
N LYS A 197 -19.70 -20.12 7.25
CA LYS A 197 -18.42 -20.85 7.12
C LYS A 197 -17.73 -20.71 5.75
N ALA A 198 -18.47 -20.39 4.69
CA ALA A 198 -17.88 -20.12 3.37
C ALA A 198 -17.29 -18.70 3.27
N LEU A 199 -17.92 -17.73 3.94
CA LEU A 199 -17.42 -16.35 4.07
C LEU A 199 -16.17 -16.30 4.97
N GLU A 200 -16.19 -16.98 6.11
CA GLU A 200 -15.04 -17.10 7.03
C GLU A 200 -13.78 -17.59 6.31
N LYS A 201 -13.88 -18.70 5.55
CA LYS A 201 -12.78 -19.24 4.75
C LYS A 201 -12.32 -18.29 3.65
N ALA A 202 -13.23 -17.56 3.01
CA ALA A 202 -12.89 -16.59 1.96
C ALA A 202 -12.18 -15.35 2.53
N ASN A 203 -12.62 -14.86 3.69
CA ASN A 203 -11.98 -13.74 4.39
C ASN A 203 -10.56 -14.09 4.82
N LYS A 204 -10.33 -15.30 5.37
CA LYS A 204 -8.95 -15.73 5.70
C LYS A 204 -8.04 -15.72 4.48
N ILE A 205 -8.44 -16.33 3.36
CA ILE A 205 -7.63 -16.35 2.12
C ILE A 205 -7.38 -14.92 1.61
N LYS A 206 -8.35 -14.01 1.76
CA LYS A 206 -8.22 -12.60 1.39
C LYS A 206 -7.27 -11.84 2.31
N GLU A 207 -7.26 -12.13 3.61
CA GLU A 207 -6.29 -11.61 4.58
C GLU A 207 -4.87 -12.14 4.32
N ASP A 208 -4.73 -13.44 4.03
CA ASP A 208 -3.46 -14.07 3.64
C ASP A 208 -2.88 -13.41 2.37
N MET A 209 -3.70 -13.18 1.33
CA MET A 209 -3.28 -12.50 0.09
C MET A 209 -3.00 -11.00 0.29
N GLU A 210 -3.73 -10.31 1.17
CA GLU A 210 -3.39 -8.94 1.57
C GLU A 210 -2.06 -8.86 2.30
N GLY A 211 -1.79 -9.81 3.21
CA GLY A 211 -0.52 -9.94 3.94
C GLY A 211 0.64 -10.21 2.98
N PHE A 212 0.43 -11.12 2.03
CA PHE A 212 1.36 -11.40 0.92
C PHE A 212 1.70 -10.14 0.13
N ARG A 213 0.69 -9.43 -0.39
CA ARG A 213 0.87 -8.16 -1.11
C ARG A 213 1.64 -7.12 -0.29
N LYS A 214 1.37 -7.01 1.01
CA LYS A 214 2.07 -6.09 1.93
C LYS A 214 3.56 -6.48 2.04
N LYS A 215 3.89 -7.76 2.25
CA LYS A 215 5.30 -8.24 2.29
C LYS A 215 6.05 -7.95 0.98
N ILE A 216 5.46 -8.22 -0.19
CA ILE A 216 6.08 -7.89 -1.49
C ILE A 216 6.33 -6.38 -1.62
N SER A 217 5.37 -5.56 -1.19
CA SER A 217 5.50 -4.09 -1.21
C SER A 217 6.62 -3.57 -0.29
N SER A 218 6.79 -4.16 0.90
CA SER A 218 7.89 -3.85 1.82
C SER A 218 9.26 -4.26 1.26
N LEU A 219 9.35 -5.45 0.65
CA LEU A 219 10.58 -5.91 -0.02
C LEU A 219 11.00 -4.94 -1.13
N LEU A 220 10.08 -4.57 -2.02
CA LEU A 220 10.36 -3.61 -3.09
C LEU A 220 10.75 -2.23 -2.54
N SER A 221 10.07 -1.74 -1.50
CA SER A 221 10.38 -0.45 -0.85
C SER A 221 11.77 -0.41 -0.24
N CYS A 222 12.27 -1.54 0.28
CA CYS A 222 13.62 -1.64 0.85
C CYS A 222 14.72 -1.57 -0.24
N GLU A 223 14.53 -2.24 -1.38
CA GLU A 223 15.47 -2.18 -2.49
C GLU A 223 15.44 -0.77 -3.15
N ASP A 224 14.26 -0.15 -3.25
CA ASP A 224 14.06 1.26 -3.64
C ASP A 224 14.81 2.23 -2.70
N GLU A 225 14.68 2.04 -1.38
CA GLU A 225 15.31 2.89 -0.36
C GLU A 225 16.83 2.80 -0.44
N PHE A 226 17.40 1.59 -0.57
CA PHE A 226 18.84 1.42 -0.77
C PHE A 226 19.32 2.09 -2.07
N GLU A 227 18.64 1.88 -3.21
CA GLU A 227 18.99 2.51 -4.50
C GLU A 227 19.00 4.05 -4.37
N ILE A 228 17.96 4.62 -3.76
CA ILE A 228 17.80 6.07 -3.60
C ILE A 228 18.87 6.66 -2.70
N LEU A 229 19.15 6.03 -1.55
CA LEU A 229 20.08 6.57 -0.56
C LEU A 229 21.53 6.42 -1.01
N VAL A 230 21.95 5.23 -1.48
CA VAL A 230 23.34 4.99 -1.91
C VAL A 230 23.66 5.74 -3.19
N ASN A 231 22.75 5.81 -4.17
CA ASN A 231 22.96 6.62 -5.38
C ASN A 231 22.81 8.14 -5.14
N GLY A 232 22.13 8.55 -4.06
CA GLY A 232 21.88 9.96 -3.77
C GLY A 232 22.94 10.60 -2.87
N MET A 233 23.48 9.84 -1.91
CA MET A 233 24.30 10.34 -0.80
C MET A 233 25.51 9.45 -0.47
N GLY A 234 25.66 8.30 -1.15
CA GLY A 234 26.75 7.36 -0.93
C GLY A 234 26.49 6.37 0.21
N ILE A 235 27.37 5.36 0.31
CA ILE A 235 27.21 4.25 1.25
C ILE A 235 27.35 4.69 2.72
N ALA A 236 28.23 5.65 3.02
CA ALA A 236 28.48 6.12 4.38
C ALA A 236 27.24 6.80 5.01
N GLU A 237 26.49 7.59 4.23
CA GLU A 237 25.25 8.20 4.71
C GLU A 237 24.13 7.15 4.88
N TYR A 238 24.08 6.14 4.00
CA TYR A 238 23.16 5.01 4.18
C TYR A 238 23.43 4.24 5.49
N GLU A 239 24.71 3.99 5.82
CA GLU A 239 25.10 3.39 7.10
C GLU A 239 24.79 4.31 8.29
N HIS A 240 24.97 5.63 8.16
CA HIS A 240 24.57 6.58 9.21
C HIS A 240 23.06 6.52 9.47
N ILE A 241 22.24 6.56 8.41
CA ILE A 241 20.77 6.47 8.49
C ILE A 241 20.34 5.12 9.10
N HIS A 242 20.98 4.00 8.74
CA HIS A 242 20.78 2.72 9.41
C HIS A 242 21.05 2.82 10.92
N ASN A 243 22.18 3.39 11.32
CA ASN A 243 22.61 3.40 12.72
C ASN A 243 21.71 4.28 13.62
N VAL A 244 21.05 5.31 13.07
CA VAL A 244 20.04 6.11 13.77
C VAL A 244 18.61 5.56 13.67
N LYS A 245 18.44 4.33 13.14
CA LYS A 245 17.14 3.69 12.85
C LYS A 245 16.23 4.49 11.92
N GLY A 246 16.82 5.13 10.92
CA GLY A 246 16.12 6.01 9.98
C GLY A 246 15.54 5.31 8.74
N LEU A 247 15.87 4.03 8.49
CA LEU A 247 15.40 3.30 7.31
C LEU A 247 13.98 2.75 7.51
N SER A 248 13.19 2.76 6.44
CA SER A 248 11.76 2.41 6.42
C SER A 248 11.44 0.99 6.93
N TRP A 249 12.39 0.06 6.83
CA TRP A 249 12.26 -1.33 7.25
C TRP A 249 12.73 -1.62 8.69
N GLN A 250 13.39 -0.68 9.38
CA GLN A 250 13.95 -0.90 10.72
C GLN A 250 12.92 -0.84 11.87
N GLY A 251 11.64 -0.70 11.53
CA GLY A 251 10.52 -0.79 12.45
C GLY A 251 10.04 0.55 13.04
N ARG A 252 8.72 0.66 13.14
CA ARG A 252 7.98 1.47 14.11
C ARG A 252 6.91 0.58 14.74
#